data_AF-B8HHV5-F1
#
_entry.id   AF-B8HHV5-F1
#
_cell.length_a   1.000
_cell.length_b   1.000
_cell.length_c   1.000
_cell.angle_alpha   90.00
_cell.angle_beta   90.00
_cell.angle_gamma   90.00
#
_symmetry.space_group_name_H-M   'P 1'
#
loop_
_entity.id
_entity.type
_entity.pdbx_description
1 polymer ?
#
loop_
_entity_poly.entity_id
_entity_poly.type
_entity_poly.pdbx_seq_one_letter_code
_entity_poly.pdbx_strand_id
1 'polypeptide(L)'
;MGHWETEHGEIILPSAEFAAARQAAQKAEHEHQSRVFDETQSFWKGLTRKEQTDPAAYEAARRKMIDARRHAIDSARRSWGSRSITPHAEQLVDDLDTRLTLYRGQPPARVLKSDIPFPTNRTTEFPAGEGSITFDKDSNKVSFDTGQYRDVIAKARNSPAGTALFAKLQTVKWTRGTGGIFHGDNELNDEETDRGQYVTTAYGPIGAAQEPSHCQEYTDSKGNRVTRAELSKLQQELWDAQRKIQNRMTKATAAAGRGKTTAASNRGSFASYQHAEPTFRL
;
A
#
# COMPACT_ATOMS: atom_id res chain seq x y z
N MET A 1 21.53 3.62 12.50
CA MET A 1 20.29 2.84 12.64
C MET A 1 19.50 3.00 11.34
N GLY A 2 18.73 2.00 10.91
CA GLY A 2 17.87 2.17 9.73
C GLY A 2 16.54 2.76 10.16
N HIS A 3 16.01 3.71 9.40
CA HIS A 3 14.68 4.27 9.65
C HIS A 3 13.60 3.25 9.29
N TRP A 4 12.64 3.07 10.18
CA TRP A 4 11.43 2.31 9.86
C TRP A 4 10.46 3.22 9.12
N GLU A 5 9.67 2.62 8.23
CA GLU A 5 8.55 3.26 7.56
C GLU A 5 7.32 2.34 7.61
N THR A 6 6.14 2.91 7.46
CA THR A 6 4.87 2.20 7.25
C THR A 6 4.03 2.95 6.24
N GLU A 7 3.14 2.25 5.56
CA GLU A 7 2.09 2.81 4.72
C GLU A 7 0.80 2.05 4.96
N HIS A 8 -0.29 2.78 5.18
CA HIS A 8 -1.62 2.22 5.29
C HIS A 8 -2.65 3.13 4.62
N GLY A 9 -3.77 2.56 4.21
CA GLY A 9 -4.91 3.36 3.81
C GLY A 9 -5.90 2.57 2.97
N GLU A 10 -6.93 3.28 2.54
CA GLU A 10 -8.11 2.67 1.96
C GLU A 10 -8.54 3.45 0.71
N ILE A 11 -8.95 2.71 -0.32
CA ILE A 11 -9.49 3.26 -1.55
C ILE A 11 -10.83 2.59 -1.84
N ILE A 12 -11.85 3.41 -2.10
CA ILE A 12 -13.13 2.94 -2.61
C ILE A 12 -13.06 2.91 -4.14
N LEU A 13 -13.22 1.75 -4.75
CA LEU A 13 -13.23 1.59 -6.20
C LEU A 13 -14.65 1.63 -6.77
N PRO A 14 -14.84 2.12 -8.01
CA PRO A 14 -16.06 1.86 -8.75
C PRO A 14 -16.31 0.34 -8.88
N SER A 15 -17.54 -0.13 -8.74
CA SER A 15 -17.86 -1.57 -8.68
C SER A 15 -17.30 -2.38 -9.87
N ALA A 16 -17.31 -1.80 -11.08
CA ALA A 16 -16.76 -2.45 -12.27
C ALA A 16 -15.23 -2.59 -12.22
N GLU A 17 -14.54 -1.60 -11.64
CA GLU A 17 -13.08 -1.59 -11.54
C GLU A 17 -12.58 -2.39 -10.33
N PHE A 18 -13.39 -2.54 -9.29
CA PHE A 18 -13.08 -3.37 -8.12
C PHE A 18 -12.79 -4.83 -8.51
N ALA A 19 -13.69 -5.44 -9.28
CA ALA A 19 -13.51 -6.83 -9.73
C ALA A 19 -12.25 -6.98 -10.60
N ALA A 20 -11.98 -6.00 -11.47
CA ALA A 20 -10.82 -6.00 -12.36
C ALA A 20 -9.50 -5.84 -11.57
N ALA A 21 -9.45 -4.97 -10.56
CA ALA A 21 -8.28 -4.82 -9.69
C ALA A 21 -7.98 -6.08 -8.89
N ARG A 22 -9.02 -6.72 -8.32
CA ARG A 22 -8.86 -7.99 -7.62
C ARG A 22 -8.36 -9.09 -8.53
N GLN A 23 -8.92 -9.21 -9.74
CA GLN A 23 -8.47 -10.20 -10.73
C GLN A 23 -7.02 -9.95 -11.18
N ALA A 24 -6.60 -8.69 -11.32
CA ALA A 24 -5.22 -8.35 -11.65
C ALA A 24 -4.25 -8.80 -10.55
N ALA A 25 -4.55 -8.50 -9.27
CA ALA A 25 -3.76 -8.96 -8.13
C ALA A 25 -3.73 -10.50 -8.04
N GLN A 26 -4.89 -11.15 -8.15
CA GLN A 26 -5.01 -12.61 -8.15
C GLN A 26 -4.18 -13.27 -9.26
N LYS A 27 -4.23 -12.72 -10.48
CA LYS A 27 -3.47 -13.22 -11.62
C LYS A 27 -1.96 -13.09 -11.39
N ALA A 28 -1.51 -11.91 -10.95
CA ALA A 28 -0.10 -11.65 -10.69
C ALA A 28 0.45 -12.59 -9.60
N GLU A 29 -0.30 -12.78 -8.52
CA GLU A 29 0.08 -13.69 -7.45
C GLU A 29 0.08 -15.15 -7.91
N HIS A 30 -0.92 -15.57 -8.68
CA HIS A 30 -0.93 -16.91 -9.26
C HIS A 30 0.27 -17.17 -10.18
N GLU A 31 0.63 -16.21 -11.04
CA GLU A 31 1.80 -16.29 -11.91
C GLU A 31 3.11 -16.38 -11.11
N HIS A 32 3.24 -15.59 -10.04
CA HIS A 32 4.37 -15.64 -9.14
C HIS A 32 4.50 -17.00 -8.45
N GLN A 33 3.43 -17.50 -7.82
CA GLN A 33 3.42 -18.80 -7.16
C GLN A 33 3.65 -19.97 -8.14
N SER A 34 3.21 -19.82 -9.39
CA SER A 34 3.52 -20.81 -10.45
C SER A 34 5.01 -20.85 -10.75
N ARG A 35 5.68 -19.69 -10.84
CA ARG A 35 7.14 -19.61 -11.02
C ARG A 35 7.90 -20.19 -9.83
N VAL A 36 7.48 -19.87 -8.61
CA VAL A 36 8.05 -20.48 -7.38
C VAL A 36 7.94 -22.00 -7.47
N PHE A 37 6.76 -22.53 -7.80
CA PHE A 37 6.54 -23.96 -7.94
C PHE A 37 7.47 -24.58 -9.00
N ASP A 38 7.51 -24.03 -10.20
CA ASP A 38 8.33 -24.55 -11.30
C ASP A 38 9.83 -24.57 -10.95
N GLU A 39 10.31 -23.56 -10.23
CA GLU A 39 11.69 -23.49 -9.73
C GLU A 39 11.96 -24.54 -8.64
N THR A 40 11.02 -24.78 -7.72
CA THR A 40 11.15 -25.87 -6.74
C THR A 40 11.20 -27.25 -7.41
N GLN A 41 10.38 -27.45 -8.46
CA GLN A 41 10.38 -28.72 -9.21
C GLN A 41 11.70 -28.90 -9.99
N SER A 42 12.20 -27.82 -10.57
CA SER A 42 13.47 -27.83 -11.32
C SER A 42 14.65 -28.12 -10.38
N PHE A 43 14.68 -27.49 -9.21
CA PHE A 43 15.65 -27.78 -8.16
C PHE A 43 15.60 -29.26 -7.75
N TRP A 44 14.42 -29.78 -7.41
CA TRP A 44 14.26 -31.18 -6.98
C TRP A 44 14.72 -32.19 -8.03
N LYS A 45 14.40 -31.96 -9.31
CA LYS A 45 14.85 -32.81 -10.43
C LYS A 45 16.37 -32.77 -10.63
N GLY A 46 17.01 -31.64 -10.30
CA GLY A 46 18.45 -31.45 -10.39
C GLY A 46 19.25 -32.11 -9.26
N LEU A 47 18.59 -32.52 -8.17
CA LEU A 47 19.25 -33.16 -7.03
C LEU A 47 19.71 -34.59 -7.37
N THR A 48 20.90 -34.92 -6.89
CA THR A 48 21.41 -36.29 -6.86
C THR A 48 20.66 -37.15 -5.86
N ARG A 49 20.79 -38.48 -5.97
CA ARG A 49 20.18 -39.40 -4.99
C ARG A 49 20.61 -39.11 -3.56
N LYS A 50 21.88 -38.74 -3.33
CA LYS A 50 22.40 -38.37 -2.01
C LYS A 50 21.71 -37.11 -1.48
N GLU A 51 21.63 -36.06 -2.29
CA GLU A 51 20.98 -34.80 -1.90
C GLU A 51 19.47 -34.96 -1.67
N GLN A 52 18.80 -35.95 -2.28
CA GLN A 52 17.39 -36.25 -2.00
C GLN A 52 17.17 -36.98 -0.68
N THR A 53 18.19 -37.66 -0.14
CA THR A 53 18.05 -38.51 1.07
C THR A 53 18.76 -37.97 2.30
N ASP A 54 19.88 -37.27 2.13
CA ASP A 54 20.72 -36.74 3.20
C ASP A 54 20.37 -35.25 3.45
N PRO A 55 19.82 -34.89 4.63
CA PRO A 55 19.45 -33.52 4.95
C PRO A 55 20.63 -32.53 4.84
N ALA A 56 21.85 -32.94 5.18
CA ALA A 56 23.01 -32.05 5.13
C ALA A 56 23.43 -31.75 3.67
N ALA A 57 23.39 -32.77 2.80
CA ALA A 57 23.65 -32.60 1.38
C ALA A 57 22.56 -31.74 0.70
N TYR A 58 21.29 -31.95 1.04
CA TYR A 58 20.18 -31.12 0.58
C TYR A 58 20.35 -29.64 0.96
N GLU A 59 20.68 -29.36 2.22
CA GLU A 59 20.90 -28.01 2.74
C GLU A 59 22.04 -27.31 1.97
N ALA A 60 23.14 -28.02 1.71
CA ALA A 60 24.26 -27.50 0.94
C ALA A 60 23.85 -27.17 -0.51
N ALA A 61 23.08 -28.04 -1.15
CA ALA A 61 22.55 -27.82 -2.50
C ALA A 61 21.59 -26.63 -2.55
N ARG A 62 20.68 -26.51 -1.56
CA ARG A 62 19.75 -25.36 -1.44
C ARG A 62 20.54 -24.06 -1.29
N ARG A 63 21.44 -23.97 -0.31
CA ARG A 63 22.25 -22.76 -0.07
C ARG A 63 23.01 -22.34 -1.32
N LYS A 64 23.69 -23.30 -1.98
CA LYS A 64 24.40 -23.03 -3.23
C LYS A 64 23.50 -22.40 -4.29
N MET A 65 22.27 -22.91 -4.47
CA MET A 65 21.32 -22.34 -5.43
C MET A 65 20.86 -20.94 -5.02
N ILE A 66 20.45 -20.75 -3.76
CA ILE A 66 19.94 -19.48 -3.25
C ILE A 66 21.02 -18.40 -3.28
N ASP A 67 22.24 -18.71 -2.83
CA ASP A 67 23.38 -17.80 -2.85
C ASP A 67 23.76 -17.40 -4.29
N ALA A 68 23.73 -18.34 -5.24
CA ALA A 68 23.98 -18.03 -6.64
C ALA A 68 22.93 -17.05 -7.22
N ARG A 69 21.65 -17.21 -6.86
CA ARG A 69 20.58 -16.30 -7.29
C ARG A 69 20.69 -14.93 -6.64
N ARG A 70 20.94 -14.86 -5.33
CA ARG A 70 21.18 -13.60 -4.61
C ARG A 70 22.37 -12.86 -5.20
N HIS A 71 23.48 -13.56 -5.43
CA HIS A 71 24.65 -12.98 -6.09
C HIS A 71 24.33 -12.44 -7.49
N ALA A 72 23.49 -13.13 -8.28
CA ALA A 72 23.07 -12.65 -9.59
C ALA A 72 22.23 -11.35 -9.50
N ILE A 73 21.33 -11.26 -8.52
CA ILE A 73 20.54 -10.05 -8.24
C ILE A 73 21.46 -8.90 -7.82
N ASP A 74 22.39 -9.14 -6.88
CA ASP A 74 23.34 -8.14 -6.40
C ASP A 74 24.30 -7.66 -7.49
N SER A 75 24.74 -8.57 -8.35
CA SER A 75 25.57 -8.24 -9.51
C SER A 75 24.81 -7.35 -10.50
N ALA A 76 23.53 -7.65 -10.75
CA ALA A 76 22.67 -6.82 -11.59
C ALA A 76 22.43 -5.42 -10.99
N ARG A 77 22.38 -5.30 -9.65
CA ARG A 77 22.29 -4.00 -8.96
C ARG A 77 23.52 -3.12 -9.12
N ARG A 78 24.71 -3.73 -9.05
CA ARG A 78 25.99 -3.00 -9.08
C ARG A 78 26.44 -2.61 -10.49
N SER A 79 25.90 -3.24 -11.52
CA SER A 79 26.28 -2.95 -12.89
C SER A 79 25.71 -1.59 -13.32
N TRP A 80 26.62 -0.63 -13.49
CA TRP A 80 26.31 0.72 -13.98
C TRP A 80 25.76 0.62 -15.41
N GLY A 81 24.45 0.82 -15.56
CA GLY A 81 23.74 0.67 -16.84
C GLY A 81 23.01 -0.66 -17.04
N SER A 82 22.97 -1.56 -16.05
CA SER A 82 22.15 -2.76 -16.15
C SER A 82 20.67 -2.39 -16.24
N ARG A 83 19.99 -3.00 -17.22
CA ARG A 83 18.54 -2.93 -17.38
C ARG A 83 17.88 -3.36 -16.06
N SER A 84 16.74 -2.73 -15.76
CA SER A 84 15.92 -2.97 -14.57
C SER A 84 15.97 -4.42 -14.13
N ILE A 85 16.39 -4.66 -12.89
CA ILE A 85 16.24 -5.96 -12.23
C ILE A 85 14.81 -6.41 -12.44
N THR A 86 14.63 -7.67 -12.83
CA THR A 86 13.29 -8.24 -13.00
C THR A 86 12.47 -7.92 -11.75
N PRO A 87 11.32 -7.25 -11.89
CA PRO A 87 10.46 -6.97 -10.74
C PRO A 87 10.23 -8.26 -9.94
N HIS A 88 10.27 -8.15 -8.61
CA HIS A 88 10.02 -9.26 -7.68
C HIS A 88 11.09 -10.36 -7.62
N ALA A 89 12.29 -10.17 -8.22
CA ALA A 89 13.33 -11.19 -8.20
C ALA A 89 13.77 -11.60 -6.77
N GLU A 90 13.85 -10.65 -5.84
CA GLU A 90 14.17 -10.95 -4.43
C GLU A 90 13.07 -11.77 -3.76
N GLN A 91 11.81 -11.32 -3.90
CA GLN A 91 10.67 -12.02 -3.33
C GLN A 91 10.56 -13.45 -3.87
N LEU A 92 10.86 -13.67 -5.16
CA LEU A 92 10.92 -15.01 -5.74
C LEU A 92 11.98 -15.89 -5.05
N VAL A 93 13.15 -15.34 -4.76
CA VAL A 93 14.24 -16.08 -4.08
C VAL A 93 13.89 -16.36 -2.63
N ASP A 94 13.28 -15.41 -1.92
CA ASP A 94 12.89 -15.56 -0.52
C ASP A 94 11.73 -16.55 -0.36
N ASP A 95 10.73 -16.51 -1.26
CA ASP A 95 9.65 -17.50 -1.29
C ASP A 95 10.20 -18.89 -1.64
N LEU A 96 11.13 -18.98 -2.59
CA LEU A 96 11.79 -20.23 -2.94
C LEU A 96 12.56 -20.82 -1.75
N ASP A 97 13.37 -20.03 -1.06
CA ASP A 97 14.11 -20.48 0.14
C ASP A 97 13.14 -20.92 1.24
N THR A 98 12.07 -20.16 1.47
CA THR A 98 11.02 -20.49 2.44
C THR A 98 10.41 -21.85 2.14
N ARG A 99 9.96 -22.10 0.90
CA ARG A 99 9.32 -23.36 0.50
C ARG A 99 10.28 -24.55 0.56
N LEU A 100 11.54 -24.34 0.22
CA LEU A 100 12.57 -25.39 0.28
C LEU A 100 13.06 -25.68 1.71
N THR A 101 12.76 -24.80 2.68
CA THR A 101 13.15 -24.93 4.10
C THR A 101 12.06 -25.57 4.98
N LEU A 102 10.84 -25.78 4.47
CA LEU A 102 9.70 -26.33 5.24
C LEU A 102 9.97 -27.71 5.90
N TYR A 103 11.04 -28.42 5.52
CA TYR A 103 11.40 -29.74 5.99
C TYR A 103 12.50 -29.77 7.08
N ARG A 104 12.63 -28.74 7.92
CA ARG A 104 13.62 -28.76 9.01
C ARG A 104 13.41 -29.98 9.92
N GLY A 105 14.42 -30.85 9.98
CA GLY A 105 14.40 -32.07 10.81
C GLY A 105 13.65 -33.25 10.19
N GLN A 106 13.11 -33.12 8.98
CA GLN A 106 12.52 -34.22 8.21
C GLN A 106 13.43 -34.56 7.02
N PRO A 107 13.33 -35.79 6.47
CA PRO A 107 13.95 -36.10 5.20
C PRO A 107 13.50 -35.09 4.12
N PRO A 108 14.40 -34.63 3.23
CA PRO A 108 14.01 -33.75 2.15
C PRO A 108 12.87 -34.37 1.33
N ALA A 109 11.85 -33.58 1.02
CA ALA A 109 10.75 -34.01 0.19
C ALA A 109 10.45 -32.98 -0.90
N ARG A 110 9.90 -33.49 -2.00
CA ARG A 110 9.49 -32.66 -3.12
C ARG A 110 8.34 -31.76 -2.69
N VAL A 111 8.48 -30.46 -2.91
CA VAL A 111 7.38 -29.49 -2.76
C VAL A 111 6.22 -29.90 -3.66
N LEU A 112 5.04 -30.04 -3.08
CA LEU A 112 3.80 -30.35 -3.80
C LEU A 112 3.04 -29.07 -4.12
N LYS A 113 2.13 -29.14 -5.08
CA LYS A 113 1.27 -28.00 -5.42
C LYS A 113 0.39 -27.56 -4.24
N SER A 114 0.03 -28.51 -3.36
CA SER A 114 -0.71 -28.26 -2.11
C SER A 114 0.08 -27.46 -1.08
N ASP A 115 1.41 -27.45 -1.17
CA ASP A 115 2.28 -26.77 -0.20
C ASP A 115 2.46 -25.28 -0.54
N ILE A 116 1.90 -24.86 -1.68
CA ILE A 116 1.95 -23.49 -2.18
C ILE A 116 0.54 -22.89 -2.10
N PRO A 117 0.40 -21.71 -1.47
CA PRO A 117 -0.89 -21.05 -1.27
C PRO A 117 -1.34 -20.36 -2.56
N PHE A 118 -1.71 -21.14 -3.58
CA PHE A 118 -2.26 -20.59 -4.82
C PHE A 118 -3.55 -19.82 -4.53
N PRO A 119 -3.68 -18.57 -5.00
CA PRO A 119 -4.88 -17.78 -4.76
C PRO A 119 -6.07 -18.39 -5.50
N THR A 120 -7.25 -18.34 -4.89
CA THR A 120 -8.51 -18.84 -5.43
C THR A 120 -9.47 -17.69 -5.70
N ASN A 121 -10.62 -17.97 -6.34
CA ASN A 121 -11.66 -16.96 -6.55
C ASN A 121 -12.26 -16.41 -5.23
N ARG A 122 -12.03 -17.10 -4.10
CA ARG A 122 -12.44 -16.68 -2.75
C ARG A 122 -11.38 -15.86 -2.02
N THR A 123 -10.16 -15.80 -2.54
CA THR A 123 -9.09 -15.01 -1.93
C THR A 123 -9.44 -13.53 -2.02
N THR A 124 -9.44 -12.87 -0.86
CA THR A 124 -9.69 -11.43 -0.69
C THR A 124 -8.48 -10.70 -0.14
N GLU A 125 -7.52 -11.42 0.46
CA GLU A 125 -6.28 -10.88 0.99
C GLU A 125 -5.10 -11.46 0.19
N PHE A 126 -4.21 -10.58 -0.26
CA PHE A 126 -3.01 -10.95 -1.00
C PHE A 126 -1.77 -10.48 -0.26
N PRO A 127 -0.74 -11.33 -0.10
CA PRO A 127 0.52 -10.90 0.47
C PRO A 127 1.17 -9.89 -0.47
N ALA A 128 1.71 -8.81 0.12
CA ALA A 128 2.39 -7.76 -0.60
C ALA A 128 3.77 -7.54 0.03
N GLY A 129 4.67 -8.52 -0.11
CA GLY A 129 5.99 -8.49 0.53
C GLY A 129 5.85 -8.51 2.06
N GLU A 130 6.20 -7.41 2.71
CA GLU A 130 6.06 -7.20 4.16
C GLU A 130 4.75 -6.45 4.53
N GLY A 131 3.77 -6.45 3.62
CA GLY A 131 2.43 -5.90 3.82
C GLY A 131 1.34 -6.80 3.26
N SER A 132 0.11 -6.29 3.25
CA SER A 132 -1.09 -6.97 2.75
C SER A 132 -1.95 -6.05 1.89
N ILE A 133 -2.65 -6.65 0.93
CA ILE A 133 -3.70 -6.01 0.15
C ILE A 133 -5.00 -6.75 0.43
N THR A 134 -5.99 -6.06 0.97
CA THR A 134 -7.30 -6.63 1.29
C THR A 134 -8.39 -6.02 0.43
N PHE A 135 -9.25 -6.86 -0.14
CA PHE A 135 -10.40 -6.50 -0.96
C PHE A 135 -11.70 -6.80 -0.21
N ASP A 136 -12.38 -5.77 0.27
CA ASP A 136 -13.72 -5.86 0.84
C ASP A 136 -14.77 -5.64 -0.26
N LYS A 137 -15.48 -6.73 -0.58
CA LYS A 137 -16.51 -6.75 -1.63
C LYS A 137 -17.74 -5.93 -1.24
N ASP A 138 -18.09 -5.86 0.04
CA ASP A 138 -19.35 -5.25 0.47
C ASP A 138 -19.29 -3.72 0.36
N SER A 139 -18.10 -3.15 0.59
CA SER A 139 -17.86 -1.70 0.50
C SER A 139 -17.10 -1.28 -0.78
N ASN A 140 -16.74 -2.22 -1.66
CA ASN A 140 -15.80 -2.01 -2.79
C ASN A 140 -14.48 -1.35 -2.37
N LYS A 141 -14.04 -1.65 -1.15
CA LYS A 141 -12.86 -1.03 -0.55
C LYS A 141 -11.64 -1.92 -0.76
N VAL A 142 -10.54 -1.29 -1.14
CA VAL A 142 -9.22 -1.90 -1.15
C VAL A 142 -8.40 -1.25 -0.05
N SER A 143 -7.91 -2.07 0.87
CA SER A 143 -7.01 -1.64 1.94
C SER A 143 -5.60 -2.10 1.61
N PHE A 144 -4.63 -1.22 1.81
CA PHE A 144 -3.21 -1.52 1.73
C PHE A 144 -2.60 -1.22 3.10
N ASP A 145 -1.80 -2.13 3.63
CA ASP A 145 -1.18 -2.00 4.94
C ASP A 145 0.21 -2.66 4.91
N THR A 146 1.21 -2.01 5.49
CA THR A 146 2.57 -2.54 5.60
C THR A 146 3.03 -2.59 7.06
N GLY A 147 3.85 -3.59 7.40
CA GLY A 147 4.50 -3.66 8.71
C GLY A 147 5.50 -2.52 8.96
N GLN A 148 6.07 -2.47 10.17
CA GLN A 148 7.08 -1.47 10.57
C GLN A 148 8.50 -2.00 10.31
N TYR A 149 9.03 -1.76 9.12
CA TYR A 149 10.38 -2.19 8.74
C TYR A 149 11.05 -1.19 7.80
N ARG A 150 12.33 -1.43 7.52
CA ARG A 150 13.11 -0.63 6.58
C ARG A 150 12.74 -1.01 5.14
N ASP A 151 12.52 0.00 4.30
CA ASP A 151 12.18 -0.15 2.87
C ASP A 151 10.90 -0.98 2.65
N VAL A 152 10.03 -1.08 3.67
CA VAL A 152 8.83 -1.93 3.66
C VAL A 152 7.83 -1.48 2.60
N ILE A 153 7.69 -0.15 2.40
CA ILE A 153 6.72 0.43 1.47
C ILE A 153 7.17 0.08 0.06
N ALA A 154 8.46 0.28 -0.23
CA ALA A 154 9.04 -0.06 -1.51
C ALA A 154 8.89 -1.56 -1.80
N LYS A 155 9.19 -2.45 -0.85
CA LYS A 155 9.01 -3.90 -1.02
C LYS A 155 7.55 -4.26 -1.26
N ALA A 156 6.62 -3.68 -0.51
CA ALA A 156 5.21 -4.01 -0.62
C ALA A 156 4.59 -3.53 -1.93
N ARG A 157 4.89 -2.30 -2.37
CA ARG A 157 4.48 -1.79 -3.69
C ARG A 157 5.15 -2.55 -4.84
N ASN A 158 6.38 -2.99 -4.64
CA ASN A 158 7.13 -3.84 -5.58
C ASN A 158 6.89 -5.34 -5.33
N SER A 159 5.78 -5.76 -4.75
CA SER A 159 5.35 -7.16 -4.73
C SER A 159 4.51 -7.49 -5.97
N PRO A 160 4.35 -8.77 -6.38
CA PRO A 160 3.54 -9.14 -7.54
C PRO A 160 2.12 -8.55 -7.48
N ALA A 161 1.44 -8.74 -6.34
CA ALA A 161 0.11 -8.20 -6.11
C ALA A 161 0.10 -6.66 -6.04
N GLY A 162 1.07 -6.06 -5.35
CA GLY A 162 1.22 -4.60 -5.23
C GLY A 162 1.39 -3.92 -6.59
N THR A 163 2.36 -4.38 -7.38
CA THR A 163 2.64 -3.80 -8.69
C THR A 163 1.43 -3.92 -9.62
N ALA A 164 0.72 -5.06 -9.61
CA ALA A 164 -0.50 -5.23 -10.38
C ALA A 164 -1.64 -4.30 -9.91
N LEU A 165 -1.84 -4.14 -8.60
CA LEU A 165 -2.84 -3.23 -8.03
C LEU A 165 -2.53 -1.78 -8.41
N PHE A 166 -1.34 -1.28 -8.10
CA PHE A 166 -0.98 0.12 -8.32
C PHE A 166 -0.96 0.48 -9.81
N ALA A 167 -0.53 -0.44 -10.69
CA ALA A 167 -0.67 -0.25 -12.13
C ALA A 167 -2.15 -0.18 -12.55
N LYS A 168 -3.02 -1.01 -11.96
CA LYS A 168 -4.45 -0.96 -12.25
C LYS A 168 -5.08 0.35 -11.77
N LEU A 169 -4.73 0.85 -10.58
CA LEU A 169 -5.23 2.12 -10.02
C LEU A 169 -4.98 3.33 -10.94
N GLN A 170 -3.86 3.34 -11.68
CA GLN A 170 -3.54 4.39 -12.67
C GLN A 170 -4.50 4.42 -13.87
N THR A 171 -5.17 3.29 -14.15
CA THR A 171 -6.08 3.13 -15.30
C THR A 171 -7.56 3.12 -14.93
N VAL A 172 -7.88 3.24 -13.64
CA VAL A 172 -9.26 3.26 -13.14
C VAL A 172 -10.00 4.48 -13.69
N LYS A 173 -11.21 4.26 -14.20
CA LYS A 173 -12.14 5.33 -14.52
C LYS A 173 -12.94 5.70 -13.28
N TRP A 174 -12.56 6.80 -12.64
CA TRP A 174 -13.10 7.15 -11.33
C TRP A 174 -14.49 7.78 -11.42
N THR A 175 -15.36 7.43 -10.47
CA THR A 175 -16.72 7.97 -10.36
C THR A 175 -16.82 8.87 -9.13
N ARG A 176 -17.88 9.68 -9.02
CA ARG A 176 -18.13 10.50 -7.82
C ARG A 176 -18.26 9.60 -6.60
N GLY A 177 -17.65 9.99 -5.47
CA GLY A 177 -17.67 9.19 -4.25
C GLY A 177 -16.74 7.96 -4.27
N THR A 178 -15.78 7.91 -5.19
CA THR A 178 -14.72 6.89 -5.22
C THR A 178 -13.34 7.56 -5.11
N GLY A 179 -12.31 6.76 -4.82
CA GLY A 179 -10.98 7.24 -4.50
C GLY A 179 -10.60 6.94 -3.05
N GLY A 180 -9.50 7.54 -2.62
CA GLY A 180 -8.99 7.36 -1.26
C GLY A 180 -7.58 7.90 -1.11
N ILE A 181 -6.99 7.64 0.06
CA ILE A 181 -5.69 8.16 0.47
C ILE A 181 -4.90 7.04 1.12
N PHE A 182 -3.62 6.97 0.78
CA PHE A 182 -2.62 6.23 1.54
C PHE A 182 -1.80 7.20 2.39
N HIS A 183 -1.65 6.82 3.64
CA HIS A 183 -0.90 7.53 4.66
C HIS A 183 0.38 6.75 4.96
N GLY A 184 1.49 7.46 5.03
CA GLY A 184 2.76 6.93 5.48
C GLY A 184 3.09 7.40 6.89
N ASP A 185 3.94 6.65 7.55
CA ASP A 185 4.58 7.07 8.79
C ASP A 185 6.03 6.59 8.83
N ASN A 186 6.91 7.34 9.50
CA ASN A 186 8.31 6.99 9.67
C ASN A 186 8.91 7.64 10.92
N GLU A 187 10.07 7.14 11.34
CA GLU A 187 10.79 7.60 12.54
C GLU A 187 11.03 9.12 12.57
N LEU A 188 11.38 9.73 11.43
CA LEU A 188 11.73 11.15 11.36
C LEU A 188 10.53 12.07 11.57
N ASN A 189 9.36 11.62 11.11
CA ASN A 189 8.14 12.41 11.16
C ASN A 189 7.56 12.50 12.59
N ASP A 190 7.77 11.44 13.39
CA ASP A 190 7.41 11.42 14.81
C ASP A 190 8.30 12.38 15.62
N GLU A 191 9.61 12.46 15.30
CA GLU A 191 10.56 13.30 16.04
C GLU A 191 10.51 14.80 15.68
N GLU A 192 10.39 15.15 14.40
CA GLU A 192 10.63 16.54 13.96
C GLU A 192 9.42 17.47 14.09
N THR A 193 8.20 16.95 14.00
CA THR A 193 7.09 17.85 13.68
C THR A 193 5.80 17.70 14.46
N ASP A 194 5.65 16.72 15.36
CA ASP A 194 4.35 16.46 16.03
C ASP A 194 3.21 16.33 15.00
N ARG A 195 3.56 16.05 13.72
CA ARG A 195 2.70 16.23 12.55
C ARG A 195 1.88 15.00 12.21
N GLY A 196 2.08 13.91 12.94
CA GLY A 196 1.40 12.64 12.69
C GLY A 196 1.60 12.17 11.25
N GLN A 197 0.79 11.22 10.81
CA GLN A 197 0.88 10.57 9.51
C GLN A 197 0.98 11.55 8.32
N TYR A 198 1.87 11.28 7.36
CA TYR A 198 1.94 12.04 6.11
C TYR A 198 1.18 11.34 4.99
N VAL A 199 0.82 12.07 3.93
CA VAL A 199 0.13 11.49 2.79
C VAL A 199 1.15 11.03 1.75
N THR A 200 1.16 9.74 1.45
CA THR A 200 2.10 9.19 0.45
C THR A 200 1.52 9.32 -0.95
N THR A 201 0.24 9.01 -1.14
CA THR A 201 -0.44 9.05 -2.43
C THR A 201 -1.94 9.14 -2.24
N ALA A 202 -2.62 9.93 -3.07
CA ALA A 202 -4.08 9.97 -3.12
C ALA A 202 -4.60 9.61 -4.52
N TYR A 203 -5.82 9.08 -4.59
CA TYR A 203 -6.43 8.61 -5.83
C TYR A 203 -7.88 9.06 -5.95
N GLY A 204 -8.29 9.35 -7.20
CA GLY A 204 -9.68 9.63 -7.57
C GLY A 204 -10.27 10.89 -6.92
N PRO A 205 -11.59 11.11 -7.10
CA PRO A 205 -12.27 12.30 -6.57
C PRO A 205 -12.18 12.49 -5.07
N ILE A 206 -12.27 11.43 -4.25
CA ILE A 206 -12.10 11.53 -2.79
C ILE A 206 -10.69 12.04 -2.46
N GLY A 207 -9.66 11.43 -3.04
CA GLY A 207 -8.27 11.85 -2.84
C GLY A 207 -8.01 13.28 -3.32
N ALA A 208 -8.58 13.68 -4.45
CA ALA A 208 -8.46 15.05 -4.97
C ALA A 208 -9.14 16.10 -4.08
N ALA A 209 -10.26 15.74 -3.45
CA ALA A 209 -11.00 16.66 -2.57
C ALA A 209 -10.32 16.85 -1.21
N GLN A 210 -9.69 15.80 -0.69
CA GLN A 210 -9.05 15.81 0.63
C GLN A 210 -7.58 16.25 0.54
N GLU A 211 -6.81 15.69 -0.40
CA GLU A 211 -5.36 15.86 -0.53
C GLU A 211 -4.92 16.10 -1.99
N PRO A 212 -5.33 17.23 -2.61
CA PRO A 212 -5.07 17.51 -4.02
C PRO A 212 -3.58 17.57 -4.38
N SER A 213 -2.72 17.97 -3.45
CA SER A 213 -1.27 18.00 -3.64
C SER A 213 -0.65 16.61 -3.78
N HIS A 214 -1.26 15.58 -3.22
CA HIS A 214 -0.79 14.18 -3.29
C HIS A 214 -1.62 13.31 -4.23
N CYS A 215 -2.72 13.85 -4.78
CA CYS A 215 -3.56 13.13 -5.71
C CYS A 215 -2.85 12.91 -7.05
N GLN A 216 -2.88 11.67 -7.53
CA GLN A 216 -2.44 11.30 -8.87
C GLN A 216 -3.42 11.85 -9.91
N GLU A 217 -2.93 12.15 -11.11
CA GLU A 217 -3.80 12.45 -12.25
C GLU A 217 -4.70 11.25 -12.55
N TYR A 218 -5.94 11.52 -12.95
CA TYR A 218 -6.90 10.44 -13.16
C TYR A 218 -7.89 10.76 -14.27
N THR A 219 -8.57 9.73 -14.77
CA THR A 219 -9.66 9.88 -15.73
C THR A 219 -10.99 9.68 -15.02
N ASP A 220 -11.92 10.60 -15.20
CA ASP A 220 -13.27 10.47 -14.66
C ASP A 220 -14.11 9.46 -15.48
N SER A 221 -15.28 9.10 -14.95
CA SER A 221 -16.23 8.20 -15.62
C SER A 221 -16.76 8.70 -16.96
N LYS A 222 -16.59 9.98 -17.27
CA LYS A 222 -16.97 10.62 -18.55
C LYS A 222 -15.82 10.68 -19.55
N GLY A 223 -14.62 10.24 -19.17
CA GLY A 223 -13.42 10.27 -20.00
C GLY A 223 -12.62 11.58 -19.92
N ASN A 224 -12.99 12.51 -19.03
CA ASN A 224 -12.20 13.72 -18.81
C ASN A 224 -10.99 13.38 -17.95
N ARG A 225 -9.81 13.83 -18.39
CA ARG A 225 -8.57 13.68 -17.62
C ARG A 225 -8.42 14.84 -16.66
N VAL A 226 -8.41 14.55 -15.36
CA VAL A 226 -8.07 15.50 -14.31
C VAL A 226 -6.56 15.63 -14.22
N THR A 227 -6.04 16.78 -14.64
CA THR A 227 -4.59 17.03 -14.73
C THR A 227 -4.03 17.67 -13.47
N ARG A 228 -2.71 17.69 -13.33
CA ARG A 228 -2.04 18.36 -12.20
C ARG A 228 -2.42 19.83 -12.06
N ALA A 229 -2.63 20.55 -13.17
CA ALA A 229 -3.03 21.95 -13.15
C ALA A 229 -4.42 22.16 -12.51
N GLU A 230 -5.37 21.26 -12.80
CA GLU A 230 -6.70 21.30 -12.21
C GLU A 230 -6.68 20.94 -10.72
N LEU A 231 -5.86 19.95 -10.33
CA LEU A 231 -5.64 19.62 -8.92
C LEU A 231 -5.02 20.80 -8.15
N SER A 232 -4.03 21.49 -8.72
CA SER A 232 -3.45 22.70 -8.10
C SER A 232 -4.48 23.83 -7.97
N LYS A 233 -5.40 23.96 -8.93
CA LYS A 233 -6.51 24.92 -8.82
C LYS A 233 -7.45 24.55 -7.68
N LEU A 234 -7.84 23.28 -7.55
CA LEU A 234 -8.65 22.79 -6.43
C LEU A 234 -7.96 23.05 -5.09
N GLN A 235 -6.65 22.83 -4.99
CA GLN A 235 -5.88 23.13 -3.80
C GLN A 235 -5.94 24.61 -3.41
N GLN A 236 -5.78 25.51 -4.40
CA GLN A 236 -5.87 26.95 -4.17
C GLN A 236 -7.27 27.36 -3.68
N GLU A 237 -8.32 26.80 -4.28
CA GLU A 237 -9.70 27.04 -3.88
C GLU A 237 -9.98 26.58 -2.44
N LEU A 238 -9.44 25.43 -2.03
CA LEU A 238 -9.55 24.93 -0.66
C LEU A 238 -8.84 25.84 0.35
N TRP A 239 -7.62 26.30 0.04
CA TRP A 239 -6.90 27.25 0.88
C TRP A 239 -7.62 28.59 1.02
N ASP A 240 -8.19 29.11 -0.07
CA ASP A 240 -8.96 30.36 -0.03
C ASP A 240 -10.26 30.21 0.76
N ALA A 241 -10.94 29.06 0.66
CA ALA A 241 -12.10 28.73 1.48
C ALA A 241 -11.75 28.64 2.97
N GLN A 242 -10.65 27.95 3.32
CA GLN A 242 -10.19 27.80 4.70
C GLN A 242 -9.80 29.16 5.31
N ARG A 243 -9.07 30.01 4.58
CA ARG A 243 -8.77 31.40 5.00
C ARG A 243 -10.03 32.19 5.25
N LYS A 244 -11.04 32.09 4.37
CA LYS A 244 -12.32 32.78 4.56
C LYS A 244 -13.02 32.33 5.85
N ILE A 245 -13.02 31.03 6.15
CA ILE A 245 -13.61 30.49 7.38
C ILE A 245 -12.83 30.99 8.60
N GLN A 246 -11.51 30.91 8.61
CA GLN A 246 -10.66 31.43 9.69
C GLN A 246 -10.91 32.92 9.93
N ASN A 247 -10.96 33.72 8.86
CA ASN A 247 -11.25 35.15 8.95
C ASN A 247 -12.66 35.45 9.49
N ARG A 248 -13.65 34.60 9.23
CA ARG A 248 -14.99 34.72 9.83
C ARG A 248 -14.96 34.38 11.32
N MET A 249 -14.26 33.31 11.69
CA MET A 249 -14.10 32.88 13.08
C MET A 249 -13.36 33.94 13.91
N THR A 250 -12.25 34.49 13.42
CA THR A 250 -11.50 35.55 14.11
C THR A 250 -12.31 36.83 14.26
N LYS A 251 -13.12 37.21 13.26
CA LYS A 251 -14.06 38.33 13.37
C LYS A 251 -15.15 38.08 14.41
N ALA A 252 -15.69 36.86 14.45
CA ALA A 252 -16.71 36.48 15.43
C ALA A 252 -16.16 36.47 16.86
N THR A 253 -14.96 35.94 17.09
CA THR A 253 -14.32 35.94 18.41
C THR A 253 -13.92 37.35 18.86
N ALA A 254 -13.41 38.18 17.96
CA ALA A 254 -13.10 39.59 18.25
C ALA A 254 -14.36 40.40 18.62
N ALA A 255 -15.49 40.15 17.95
CA ALA A 255 -16.77 40.78 18.28
C ALA A 255 -17.30 40.34 19.65
N ALA A 256 -17.14 39.06 20.01
CA ALA A 256 -17.53 38.53 21.31
C ALA A 256 -16.69 39.10 22.47
N GLY A 257 -15.38 39.33 22.26
CA GLY A 257 -14.47 39.86 23.28
C GLY A 257 -14.62 41.36 23.58
N ARG A 258 -15.15 42.15 22.64
CA ARG A 258 -15.20 43.62 22.77
C ARG A 258 -16.40 44.15 23.58
N GLY A 259 -17.27 43.27 24.08
CA GLY A 259 -18.57 43.64 24.65
C GLY A 259 -18.73 43.52 26.18
N LYS A 260 -17.73 43.09 26.96
CA LYS A 260 -17.91 42.89 28.41
C LYS A 260 -16.71 43.31 29.26
N THR A 261 -16.49 44.62 29.36
CA THR A 261 -16.05 45.26 30.61
C THR A 261 -17.25 45.94 31.27
N THR A 262 -18.32 45.18 31.49
CA THR A 262 -19.34 45.53 32.49
C THR A 262 -19.25 44.50 33.59
N ALA A 263 -18.70 44.94 34.71
CA ALA A 263 -18.77 44.26 35.99
C ALA A 263 -20.24 43.94 36.35
N ALA A 264 -20.38 42.89 37.16
CA ALA A 264 -21.57 42.48 37.92
C ALA A 264 -22.52 41.43 37.30
N SER A 265 -22.64 40.34 38.06
CA SER A 265 -23.75 39.36 38.14
C SER A 265 -24.15 38.60 36.87
N ASN A 266 -23.71 37.34 36.75
CA ASN A 266 -24.65 36.22 36.98
C ASN A 266 -23.93 34.87 37.05
N ARG A 267 -24.07 34.30 38.25
CA ARG A 267 -23.61 32.99 38.69
C ARG A 267 -24.74 32.01 38.38
N GLY A 268 -24.57 31.14 37.38
CA GLY A 268 -25.45 29.98 37.19
C GLY A 268 -26.05 29.87 35.77
N SER A 269 -25.42 29.03 34.94
CA SER A 269 -26.05 28.13 33.95
C SER A 269 -25.05 27.80 32.84
N PHE A 270 -24.14 26.86 33.13
CA PHE A 270 -23.39 26.17 32.09
C PHE A 270 -24.33 25.14 31.46
N ALA A 271 -25.04 25.55 30.40
CA ALA A 271 -25.70 24.62 29.49
C ALA A 271 -24.69 24.22 28.41
N SER A 272 -24.44 22.92 28.32
CA SER A 272 -23.53 22.26 27.38
C SER A 272 -23.87 22.58 25.92
N TYR A 273 -23.00 23.32 25.24
CA TYR A 273 -23.04 23.46 23.78
C TYR A 273 -22.47 22.19 23.14
N GLN A 274 -23.34 21.38 22.55
CA GLN A 274 -22.95 20.31 21.64
C GLN A 274 -22.57 20.93 20.28
N HIS A 275 -21.36 20.68 19.83
CA HIS A 275 -20.88 21.09 18.51
C HIS A 275 -21.61 20.29 17.42
N ALA A 276 -22.34 20.98 16.55
CA ALA A 276 -22.88 20.38 15.32
C ALA A 276 -21.78 20.35 14.25
N GLU A 277 -21.46 19.17 13.74
CA GLU A 277 -20.53 19.00 12.63
C GLU A 277 -21.11 19.56 11.31
N PRO A 278 -20.31 20.24 10.48
CA PRO A 278 -20.77 20.76 9.20
C PRO A 278 -20.99 19.61 8.20
N THR A 279 -22.25 19.34 7.86
CA THR A 279 -22.61 18.45 6.75
C THR A 279 -22.26 19.09 5.41
N PHE A 280 -21.28 18.52 4.70
CA PHE A 280 -21.02 18.83 3.29
C PHE A 280 -21.97 18.04 2.39
N ARG A 281 -22.70 18.73 1.50
CA ARG A 281 -23.42 18.09 0.38
C ARG A 281 -22.43 17.84 -0.74
N LEU A 282 -21.87 16.63 -0.75
CA LEU A 282 -20.94 16.14 -1.77
C LEU A 282 -21.60 15.75 -3.08
#